data_AF-A0A3D1VLU7-F1
#
_entry.id   AF-A0A3D1VLU7-F1
#
_cell.length_a   1.000
_cell.length_b   1.000
_cell.length_c   1.000
_cell.angle_alpha   90.00
_cell.angle_beta   90.00
_cell.angle_gamma   90.00
#
_symmetry.space_group_name_H-M   'P 1'
#
loop_
_entity.id
_entity.type
_entity.pdbx_description
1 polymer ?
#
loop_
_entity_poly.entity_id
_entity_poly.type
_entity_poly.pdbx_seq_one_letter_code
_entity_poly.pdbx_strand_id
1 'polypeptide(L)'
;LCRKYAVQKKQKETAEGNPILTIHKRRMNYIRTGVCRGVLKPEAATAAKKYAFELKEEAMMDDDYARHGYEKDMELNVFFAEVQKRLE
;
A
#
# COMPACT_ATOMS: atom_id res chain seq x y z
N LEU A 1 -17.42 -0.22 25.26
CA LEU A 1 -16.14 -0.98 25.34
C LEU A 1 -15.45 -0.93 23.97
N CYS A 2 -14.15 -1.20 23.93
CA CYS A 2 -13.26 -1.28 22.75
C CYS A 2 -12.39 -0.04 22.46
N ARG A 3 -11.52 0.30 23.42
CA ARG A 3 -10.20 0.92 23.17
C ARG A 3 -9.15 0.18 23.99
N LYS A 4 -8.95 -1.10 23.67
CA LYS A 4 -7.89 -1.92 24.24
C LYS A 4 -7.31 -2.78 23.12
N TYR A 5 -6.45 -2.20 22.30
CA TYR A 5 -5.34 -2.93 21.69
C TYR A 5 -4.18 -1.94 21.52
N ALA A 6 -3.00 -2.44 21.87
CA ALA A 6 -1.74 -1.76 22.04
C ALA A 6 -1.35 -0.86 20.86
N VAL A 7 -0.48 0.13 21.09
CA VAL A 7 0.81 0.23 20.38
C VAL A 7 1.77 1.02 21.29
N GLN A 8 2.57 0.29 22.06
CA GLN A 8 3.94 0.72 22.33
C GLN A 8 4.73 0.54 21.03
N LYS A 9 5.05 1.64 20.36
CA LYS A 9 6.27 1.81 19.56
C LYS A 9 6.37 3.29 19.21
N LYS A 10 6.93 4.07 20.15
CA LYS A 10 7.59 5.33 19.82
C LYS A 10 8.84 4.98 19.01
N GLN A 11 8.69 4.79 17.70
CA GLN A 11 9.76 5.04 16.74
C GLN A 11 9.18 5.98 15.68
N LYS A 12 9.00 7.23 16.13
CA LYS A 12 8.92 8.38 15.24
C LYS A 12 10.33 8.58 14.66
N GLU A 13 10.66 7.84 13.62
CA GLU A 13 11.48 8.44 12.58
C GLU A 13 10.49 8.95 11.54
N THR A 14 10.60 10.24 11.26
CA THR A 14 9.63 11.08 10.58
C THR A 14 9.10 10.44 9.29
N ALA A 15 7.81 10.60 9.02
CA ALA A 15 7.15 10.17 7.79
C ALA A 15 7.72 10.81 6.49
N GLU A 16 8.78 11.62 6.61
CA GLU A 16 9.57 12.22 5.53
C GLU A 16 10.75 11.34 5.09
N GLY A 17 11.20 10.38 5.90
CA GLY A 17 12.36 9.53 5.60
C GLY A 17 12.06 8.09 5.17
N ASN A 18 10.84 7.58 5.39
CA ASN A 18 10.53 6.18 5.09
C ASN A 18 10.02 6.01 3.64
N PRO A 19 10.76 5.31 2.75
CA PRO A 19 10.36 5.12 1.36
C PRO A 19 9.05 4.34 1.22
N ILE A 20 8.75 3.41 2.14
CA ILE A 20 7.52 2.60 2.15
C ILE A 20 6.30 3.51 2.27
N LEU A 21 6.29 4.41 3.26
CA LEU A 21 5.15 5.32 3.49
C LEU A 21 4.96 6.29 2.32
N THR A 22 6.06 6.74 1.72
CA THR A 22 6.04 7.65 0.57
C THR A 22 5.44 6.98 -0.65
N ILE A 23 5.91 5.77 -1.00
CA ILE A 23 5.40 4.97 -2.11
C ILE A 23 3.93 4.62 -1.89
N HIS A 24 3.57 4.16 -0.69
CA HIS A 24 2.19 3.82 -0.33
C HIS A 24 1.23 5.00 -0.52
N LYS A 25 1.59 6.19 0.01
CA LYS A 25 0.77 7.40 -0.15
C LYS A 25 0.60 7.80 -1.62
N ARG A 26 1.68 7.74 -2.41
CA ARG A 26 1.62 8.01 -3.87
C ARG A 26 0.65 7.06 -4.56
N ARG A 27 0.71 5.76 -4.24
CA ARG A 27 -0.15 4.75 -4.85
C ARG A 27 -1.62 4.91 -4.43
N MET A 28 -1.89 5.22 -3.16
CA MET A 28 -3.26 5.53 -2.69
C MET A 28 -3.84 6.76 -3.39
N ASN A 29 -3.03 7.80 -3.61
CA ASN A 29 -3.45 8.98 -4.37
C ASN A 29 -3.74 8.65 -5.84
N TYR A 30 -2.92 7.79 -6.46
CA TYR A 30 -3.18 7.30 -7.82
C TYR A 30 -4.51 6.56 -7.90
N ILE A 31 -4.78 5.63 -6.98
CA ILE A 31 -6.05 4.89 -6.93
C ILE A 31 -7.24 5.85 -6.74
N ARG A 32 -7.13 6.79 -5.79
CA ARG A 32 -8.18 7.77 -5.52
C ARG A 32 -8.49 8.63 -6.75
N THR A 33 -7.45 9.17 -7.40
CA THR A 33 -7.61 10.01 -8.58
C THR A 33 -8.08 9.21 -9.80
N GLY A 34 -7.65 7.95 -9.94
CA GLY A 34 -8.11 7.03 -10.97
C GLY A 34 -9.62 6.74 -10.87
N VAL A 35 -10.13 6.50 -9.66
CA VAL A 35 -11.58 6.34 -9.43
C VAL A 35 -12.33 7.64 -9.70
N CYS A 36 -11.84 8.77 -9.18
CA CYS A 36 -12.49 10.07 -9.38
C CYS A 36 -12.56 10.48 -10.85
N ARG A 37 -11.59 10.05 -11.67
CA ARG A 37 -11.54 10.31 -13.11
C ARG A 37 -12.26 9.25 -13.95
N GLY A 38 -12.80 8.20 -13.34
CA GLY A 38 -13.46 7.08 -14.04
C GLY A 38 -12.51 6.16 -14.82
N VAL A 39 -11.20 6.30 -14.63
CA VAL A 39 -10.18 5.45 -15.29
C VAL A 39 -10.07 4.09 -14.59
N LEU A 40 -10.30 4.06 -13.28
CA LEU A 40 -10.24 2.84 -12.46
C LEU A 40 -11.63 2.48 -11.93
N LYS A 41 -12.03 1.22 -12.11
CA LYS A 41 -13.29 0.71 -11.55
C LYS A 41 -13.26 0.73 -10.01
N PRO A 42 -14.38 1.00 -9.32
CA PRO A 42 -14.44 0.98 -7.85
C PRO A 42 -14.03 -0.37 -7.23
N GLU A 43 -14.36 -1.47 -7.91
CA GLU A 43 -13.99 -2.83 -7.52
C GLU A 43 -12.47 -3.02 -7.58
N ALA A 44 -11.85 -2.59 -8.68
CA ALA A 44 -10.40 -2.61 -8.84
C ALA A 44 -9.69 -1.70 -7.83
N ALA A 45 -10.28 -0.56 -7.50
CA ALA A 45 -9.75 0.32 -6.47
C ALA A 45 -9.79 -0.30 -5.07
N THR A 46 -10.81 -1.10 -4.78
CA THR A 46 -10.95 -1.80 -3.49
C THR A 46 -9.94 -2.94 -3.39
N ALA A 47 -9.79 -3.75 -4.43
CA ALA A 47 -8.76 -4.78 -4.50
C ALA A 47 -7.35 -4.20 -4.43
N ALA A 48 -7.09 -3.08 -5.15
CA ALA A 48 -5.83 -2.35 -5.09
C ALA A 48 -5.51 -1.84 -3.68
N LYS A 49 -6.48 -1.22 -2.99
CA LYS A 49 -6.27 -0.77 -1.61
C LYS A 49 -5.92 -1.91 -0.67
N LYS A 50 -6.61 -3.05 -0.81
CA LYS A 50 -6.36 -4.24 -0.01
C LYS A 50 -4.95 -4.78 -0.26
N TYR A 51 -4.58 -4.96 -1.52
CA TYR A 51 -3.24 -5.44 -1.88
C TYR A 51 -2.14 -4.51 -1.38
N ALA A 52 -2.33 -3.21 -1.53
CA ALA A 52 -1.35 -2.24 -1.06
C ALA A 52 -1.21 -2.20 0.48
N PHE A 53 -2.23 -2.60 1.21
CA PHE A 53 -2.17 -2.75 2.66
C PHE A 53 -1.39 -4.00 3.04
N GLU A 54 -1.66 -5.13 2.38
CA GLU A 54 -0.93 -6.40 2.59
C GLU A 54 0.58 -6.24 2.34
N LEU A 55 0.97 -5.64 1.20
CA LEU A 55 2.38 -5.35 0.90
C LEU A 55 3.04 -4.46 1.95
N LYS A 56 2.29 -3.51 2.51
CA LYS A 56 2.81 -2.60 3.54
C LYS A 56 3.00 -3.33 4.87
N GLU A 57 2.08 -4.23 5.23
CA GLU A 57 2.23 -5.06 6.43
C GLU A 57 3.44 -5.99 6.31
N GLU A 58 3.63 -6.61 5.15
CA GLU A 58 4.81 -7.44 4.87
C GLU A 58 6.11 -6.63 4.96
N ALA A 59 6.15 -5.46 4.32
CA ALA A 59 7.28 -4.53 4.42
C ALA A 59 7.47 -3.92 5.82
N MET A 60 6.49 -4.03 6.72
CA MET A 60 6.65 -3.61 8.11
C MET A 60 7.25 -4.73 8.98
N MET A 61 7.10 -6.00 8.55
CA MET A 61 7.63 -7.18 9.24
C MET A 61 9.03 -7.56 8.73
N ASP A 62 9.32 -7.30 7.45
CA ASP A 62 10.59 -7.64 6.81
C ASP A 62 11.29 -6.39 6.23
N ASP A 63 12.37 -5.97 6.90
CA ASP A 63 13.18 -4.80 6.51
C ASP A 63 14.03 -5.04 5.24
N ASP A 64 14.29 -6.28 4.83
CA ASP A 64 14.97 -6.58 3.56
C ASP A 64 14.01 -6.45 2.39
N TYR A 65 12.82 -7.03 2.54
CA TYR A 65 11.71 -6.87 1.61
C TYR A 65 11.31 -5.40 1.47
N ALA A 66 11.25 -4.64 2.57
CA ALA A 66 10.98 -3.21 2.56
C ALA A 66 11.92 -2.38 1.68
N ARG A 67 13.21 -2.74 1.65
CA ARG A 67 14.24 -1.98 0.94
C ARG A 67 14.28 -2.24 -0.56
N HIS A 68 13.99 -3.46 -1.01
CA HIS A 68 14.16 -3.85 -2.41
C HIS A 68 12.91 -4.49 -3.04
N GLY A 69 12.12 -5.24 -2.28
CA GLY A 69 10.92 -5.93 -2.76
C GLY A 69 9.71 -5.00 -2.88
N TYR A 70 9.49 -4.18 -1.85
CA TYR A 70 8.30 -3.34 -1.76
C TYR A 70 8.16 -2.33 -2.91
N GLU A 71 9.26 -1.70 -3.33
CA GLU A 71 9.22 -0.76 -4.45
C GLU A 71 8.84 -1.44 -5.77
N LYS A 72 9.38 -2.65 -6.00
CA LYS A 72 9.12 -3.44 -7.21
C LYS A 72 7.67 -3.91 -7.28
N ASP A 73 7.12 -4.41 -6.18
CA ASP A 73 5.72 -4.85 -6.11
C ASP A 73 4.74 -3.67 -6.13
N MET A 74 5.17 -2.49 -5.68
CA MET A 74 4.43 -1.24 -5.81
C MET A 74 4.54 -0.59 -7.19
N GLU A 75 5.32 -1.12 -8.13
CA GLU A 75 5.38 -0.62 -9.51
C GLU A 75 4.01 -0.76 -10.18
N LEU A 76 3.58 0.24 -10.97
CA LEU A 76 2.23 0.26 -11.58
C LEU A 76 1.90 -1.03 -12.33
N ASN A 77 2.83 -1.54 -13.13
CA ASN A 77 2.61 -2.72 -13.96
C ASN A 77 2.41 -3.98 -13.09
N VAL A 78 3.33 -4.23 -12.16
CA VAL A 78 3.27 -5.40 -11.26
C VAL A 78 2.05 -5.30 -10.35
N PHE A 79 1.84 -4.14 -9.75
CA PHE A 79 0.74 -3.87 -8.83
C PHE A 79 -0.62 -4.07 -9.49
N PHE A 80 -0.88 -3.46 -10.66
CA PHE A 80 -2.18 -3.60 -11.32
C PHE A 80 -2.37 -4.96 -11.97
N ALA A 81 -1.30 -5.63 -12.44
CA ALA A 81 -1.39 -7.01 -12.90
C ALA A 81 -1.86 -7.93 -11.77
N GLU A 82 -1.30 -7.79 -10.57
CA GLU A 82 -1.70 -8.62 -9.43
C GLU A 82 -3.10 -8.27 -8.93
N VAL A 83 -3.47 -6.98 -8.92
CA VAL A 83 -4.83 -6.55 -8.61
C VAL A 83 -5.83 -7.10 -9.63
N GLN A 84 -5.48 -7.12 -10.91
CA GLN A 84 -6.34 -7.65 -11.96
C GLN A 84 -6.56 -9.15 -11.80
N LYS A 85 -5.50 -9.94 -11.51
CA LYS A 85 -5.63 -11.38 -11.23
C LYS A 85 -6.55 -11.69 -10.04
N ARG A 86 -6.65 -10.78 -9.07
CA ARG A 86 -7.52 -10.93 -7.89
C ARG A 86 -8.98 -10.54 -8.15
N LEU A 87 -9.25 -9.90 -9.30
CA LEU A 87 -10.58 -9.51 -9.74
C LEU A 87 -11.16 -10.47 -10.79
N GLU A 88 -10.30 -11.24 -11.46
CA GLU A 88 -10.68 -12.40 -12.28
C GLU A 88 -11.20 -13.55 -11.42
#